data_AF-A0A1E5L1L8-F1
#
_entry.id   AF-A0A1E5L1L8-F1
#
_cell.length_a   1.000
_cell.length_b   1.000
_cell.length_c   1.000
_cell.angle_alpha   90.00
_cell.angle_beta   90.00
_cell.angle_gamma   90.00
#
_symmetry.space_group_name_H-M   'P 1'
#
loop_
_entity.id
_entity.type
_entity.pdbx_description
1 polymer ?
#
loop_
_entity_poly.entity_id
_entity_poly.type
_entity_poly.pdbx_seq_one_letter_code
_entity_poly.pdbx_strand_id
1 'polypeptide(L)'
;MKKKRILGLLVLIPIFVFINVGCTSNEKKDASDKTNTNAALYTLKEQKKALKNYDTFYDLAFSDKSNDLQEGTYPIPGLLDTQTLLLGENGQPSISQTMDPQGVTIADDYLLISAYSHDQAHNSVIYVLNKKNHEYIKTVVLQGKPHVGGIAYDSDAKNIWVCSDTADMKAQVVAISMESLKKYRFSEKYEPIRYEQVVDLGDIREASFITYHNQALYIGFFSVNHEGVLNKYLVDSNGTFDLDVDKQVAISSGNNDTDPEQAYKITNKIQGITFYEEKILFSQSYGPDKSHILVFNDLNKEHLYLEKDSVEKIETPPYLEQIYADKDSLYTIFESATEIYRTREDITKVDHVLQLNLKKLIKEK
;
A
#
# COMPACT_ATOMS: atom_id res chain seq x y z
N MET A 1 -12.65 12.18 -60.49
CA MET A 1 -13.27 11.68 -59.24
C MET A 1 -12.79 10.27 -58.94
N LYS A 2 -11.81 10.10 -58.04
CA LYS A 2 -11.47 8.80 -57.43
C LYS A 2 -11.13 9.06 -55.96
N LYS A 3 -12.00 8.58 -55.08
CA LYS A 3 -11.86 8.68 -53.62
C LYS A 3 -10.78 7.71 -53.14
N LYS A 4 -9.85 8.21 -52.32
CA LYS A 4 -8.90 7.43 -51.52
C LYS A 4 -9.67 6.54 -50.53
N ARG A 5 -9.30 5.27 -50.43
CA ARG A 5 -9.63 4.40 -49.28
C ARG A 5 -8.37 4.29 -48.44
N ILE A 6 -8.46 4.76 -47.20
CA ILE A 6 -7.43 4.61 -46.17
C ILE A 6 -7.57 3.18 -45.62
N LEU A 7 -6.47 2.43 -45.64
CA LEU A 7 -6.35 1.10 -45.09
C LEU A 7 -6.08 1.26 -43.58
N GLY A 8 -7.05 0.92 -42.74
CA GLY A 8 -6.87 0.84 -41.29
C GLY A 8 -6.14 -0.45 -40.93
N LEU A 9 -4.96 -0.32 -40.31
CA LEU A 9 -4.21 -1.43 -39.73
C LEU A 9 -4.85 -1.76 -38.36
N LEU A 10 -5.51 -2.91 -38.27
CA LEU A 10 -6.00 -3.48 -37.01
C LEU A 10 -4.79 -4.10 -36.29
N VAL A 11 -4.35 -3.50 -35.19
CA VAL A 11 -3.37 -4.10 -34.27
C VAL A 11 -4.11 -5.11 -33.39
N LEU A 12 -3.86 -6.39 -33.63
CA LEU A 12 -4.32 -7.51 -32.81
C LEU A 12 -3.57 -7.48 -31.47
N ILE A 13 -4.30 -7.29 -30.38
CA ILE A 13 -3.82 -7.53 -29.01
C ILE A 13 -3.83 -9.04 -28.78
N PRO A 14 -2.73 -9.68 -28.35
CA PRO A 14 -2.72 -11.11 -28.10
C PRO A 14 -3.51 -11.44 -26.83
N ILE A 15 -4.63 -12.14 -27.00
CA ILE A 15 -5.37 -12.84 -25.95
C ILE A 15 -4.56 -14.08 -25.57
N PHE A 16 -4.01 -14.11 -24.36
CA PHE A 16 -3.39 -15.32 -23.83
C PHE A 16 -4.48 -16.30 -23.37
N VAL A 17 -4.62 -17.40 -24.13
CA VAL A 17 -5.42 -18.57 -23.76
C VAL A 17 -4.51 -19.48 -22.91
N PHE A 18 -4.82 -19.62 -21.62
CA PHE A 18 -4.17 -20.62 -20.77
C PHE A 18 -4.69 -22.02 -21.11
N ILE A 19 -3.79 -22.88 -21.59
CA ILE A 19 -4.03 -24.30 -21.77
C ILE A 19 -3.70 -24.99 -20.44
N ASN A 20 -4.73 -25.57 -19.81
CA ASN A 20 -4.60 -26.47 -18.66
C ASN A 20 -3.85 -27.75 -19.07
N VAL A 21 -2.71 -28.02 -18.42
CA VAL A 21 -2.09 -29.34 -18.43
C VAL A 21 -1.73 -29.74 -17.01
N GLY A 22 -2.51 -30.70 -16.48
CA GLY A 22 -1.99 -31.92 -15.87
C GLY A 22 -1.29 -31.83 -14.50
N CYS A 23 -2.05 -32.18 -13.47
CA CYS A 23 -1.64 -32.49 -12.10
C CYS A 23 -0.31 -33.26 -11.96
N THR A 24 0.54 -32.77 -11.07
CA THR A 24 1.33 -33.62 -10.16
C THR A 24 0.89 -33.31 -8.74
N SER A 25 0.52 -34.37 -8.01
CA SER A 25 0.02 -34.31 -6.65
C SER A 25 1.12 -33.88 -5.69
N ASN A 26 1.21 -32.58 -5.41
CA ASN A 26 1.84 -32.11 -4.19
C ASN A 26 0.91 -32.44 -3.03
N GLU A 27 1.43 -33.15 -2.03
CA GLU A 27 0.76 -33.40 -0.76
C GLU A 27 0.13 -32.09 -0.28
N LYS A 28 -1.20 -32.08 -0.13
CA LYS A 28 -1.91 -31.00 0.54
C LYS A 28 -1.32 -30.92 1.96
N LYS A 29 -0.42 -29.98 2.19
CA LYS A 29 -0.20 -29.45 3.54
C LYS A 29 -1.59 -29.09 4.06
N ASP A 30 -1.97 -29.63 5.21
CA ASP A 30 -3.21 -29.25 5.88
C ASP A 30 -3.25 -27.71 5.91
N ALA A 31 -4.21 -27.13 5.20
CA ALA A 31 -4.40 -25.69 5.19
C ALA A 31 -4.65 -25.28 6.65
N SER A 32 -3.86 -24.34 7.16
CA SER A 32 -4.09 -23.79 8.49
C SER A 32 -5.46 -23.08 8.47
N ASP A 33 -6.36 -23.41 9.39
CA ASP A 33 -7.64 -22.70 9.57
C ASP A 33 -7.46 -21.24 10.06
N LYS A 34 -6.22 -20.74 10.12
CA LYS A 34 -5.83 -19.45 10.72
C LYS A 34 -4.79 -18.74 9.87
N THR A 35 -4.79 -17.41 9.97
CA THR A 35 -3.75 -16.54 9.39
C THR A 35 -2.36 -16.94 9.87
N ASN A 36 -1.41 -17.17 8.95
CA ASN A 36 -0.02 -17.43 9.30
C ASN A 36 0.62 -16.14 9.86
N THR A 37 1.38 -16.27 10.95
CA THR A 37 1.99 -15.11 11.63
C THR A 37 3.53 -15.10 11.57
N ASN A 38 4.13 -16.22 11.19
CA ASN A 38 5.57 -16.32 10.99
C ASN A 38 5.94 -15.85 9.58
N ALA A 39 7.21 -15.47 9.42
CA ALA A 39 7.80 -15.12 8.14
C ALA A 39 7.58 -16.26 7.12
N ALA A 40 7.22 -15.87 5.89
CA ALA A 40 6.75 -16.81 4.89
C ALA A 40 7.88 -17.52 4.14
N LEU A 41 9.06 -16.90 4.07
CA LEU A 41 10.17 -17.32 3.22
C LEU A 41 11.50 -17.31 3.97
N TYR A 42 11.81 -16.25 4.70
CA TYR A 42 13.13 -16.03 5.27
C TYR A 42 13.13 -15.98 6.78
N THR A 43 14.14 -16.60 7.39
CA THR A 43 14.59 -16.16 8.71
C THR A 43 15.18 -14.75 8.61
N LEU A 44 15.23 -14.00 9.71
CA LEU A 44 15.85 -12.65 9.72
C LEU A 44 17.29 -12.65 9.15
N LYS A 45 18.07 -13.70 9.43
CA LYS A 45 19.43 -13.85 8.89
C LYS A 45 19.43 -13.98 7.36
N GLU A 46 18.49 -14.71 6.80
CA GLU A 46 18.34 -14.89 5.35
C GLU A 46 17.82 -13.61 4.70
N GLN A 47 16.85 -12.92 5.31
CA GLN A 47 16.36 -11.63 4.84
C GLN A 47 17.49 -10.60 4.78
N LYS A 48 18.30 -10.50 5.84
CA LYS A 48 19.50 -9.65 5.85
C LYS A 48 20.46 -10.03 4.72
N LYS A 49 20.72 -11.33 4.50
CA LYS A 49 21.57 -11.79 3.39
C LYS A 49 21.01 -11.38 2.03
N ALA A 50 19.70 -11.50 1.82
CA ALA A 50 19.03 -11.13 0.57
C ALA A 50 19.13 -9.62 0.28
N LEU A 51 19.16 -8.79 1.33
CA LEU A 51 19.22 -7.33 1.22
C LEU A 51 20.63 -6.76 1.10
N LYS A 52 21.69 -7.58 1.24
CA LYS A 52 23.09 -7.10 1.21
C LYS A 52 23.51 -6.39 -0.07
N ASN A 53 22.79 -6.58 -1.18
CA ASN A 53 23.11 -5.92 -2.45
C ASN A 53 22.53 -4.50 -2.56
N TYR A 54 21.80 -4.04 -1.54
CA TYR A 54 21.23 -2.69 -1.46
C TYR A 54 21.93 -1.93 -0.33
N ASP A 55 23.19 -1.54 -0.51
CA ASP A 55 24.09 -1.08 0.56
C ASP A 55 23.47 0.00 1.45
N THR A 56 22.97 1.10 0.87
CA THR A 56 22.34 2.20 1.62
C THR A 56 21.08 1.73 2.34
N PHE A 57 20.21 0.98 1.67
CA PHE A 57 18.97 0.48 2.27
C PHE A 57 19.25 -0.50 3.42
N TYR A 58 20.19 -1.42 3.23
CA TYR A 58 20.63 -2.37 4.25
C TYR A 58 21.21 -1.65 5.47
N ASP A 59 22.06 -0.65 5.24
CA ASP A 59 22.68 0.14 6.28
C ASP A 59 21.63 0.93 7.09
N LEU A 60 20.66 1.56 6.41
CA LEU A 60 19.52 2.22 7.05
C LEU A 60 18.62 1.26 7.85
N ALA A 61 18.47 0.02 7.38
CA ALA A 61 17.62 -0.99 8.01
C ALA A 61 18.26 -1.68 9.22
N PHE A 62 19.60 -1.83 9.28
CA PHE A 62 20.21 -2.76 10.24
C PHE A 62 21.41 -2.24 11.05
N SER A 63 22.08 -1.15 10.63
CA SER A 63 23.37 -0.75 11.23
C SER A 63 23.31 -0.44 12.73
N ASP A 64 22.23 0.20 13.17
CA ASP A 64 22.05 0.65 14.57
C ASP A 64 20.95 -0.14 15.32
N LYS A 65 20.57 -1.31 14.80
CA LYS A 65 19.36 -2.05 15.23
C LYS A 65 19.62 -3.29 16.08
N SER A 66 20.88 -3.56 16.47
CA SER A 66 21.22 -4.80 17.20
C SER A 66 20.50 -4.97 18.54
N ASN A 67 20.07 -3.88 19.17
CA ASN A 67 19.35 -3.88 20.45
C ASN A 67 17.83 -3.75 20.27
N ASP A 68 17.35 -3.47 19.06
CA ASP A 68 15.93 -3.35 18.76
C ASP A 68 15.31 -4.75 18.67
N LEU A 69 14.05 -4.88 19.09
CA LEU A 69 13.33 -6.13 18.98
C LEU A 69 13.28 -6.58 17.50
N GLN A 70 13.73 -7.81 17.24
CA GLN A 70 13.85 -8.37 15.88
C GLN A 70 14.60 -7.44 14.91
N GLU A 71 15.55 -6.65 15.43
CA GLU A 71 16.29 -5.64 14.68
C GLU A 71 15.40 -4.65 13.90
N GLY A 72 14.24 -4.30 14.44
CA GLY A 72 13.30 -3.37 13.80
C GLY A 72 12.49 -3.99 12.65
N THR A 73 12.37 -5.31 12.60
CA THR A 73 11.59 -6.01 11.56
C THR A 73 10.32 -6.64 12.13
N TYR A 74 9.30 -6.78 11.27
CA TYR A 74 8.04 -7.46 11.59
C TYR A 74 7.76 -8.48 10.48
N PRO A 75 7.60 -9.77 10.78
CA PRO A 75 7.10 -10.72 9.80
C PRO A 75 5.74 -10.25 9.25
N ILE A 76 5.57 -10.23 7.93
CA ILE A 76 4.29 -9.88 7.32
C ILE A 76 3.33 -11.08 7.50
N PRO A 77 2.23 -10.94 8.26
CA PRO A 77 1.27 -12.02 8.42
C PRO A 77 0.51 -12.28 7.11
N GLY A 78 -0.07 -13.47 6.99
CA GLY A 78 -1.05 -13.76 5.95
C GLY A 78 -0.50 -14.02 4.54
N LEU A 79 0.81 -13.95 4.36
CA LEU A 79 1.46 -14.23 3.07
C LEU A 79 1.24 -15.68 2.58
N LEU A 80 1.08 -16.65 3.48
CA LEU A 80 0.85 -18.06 3.12
C LEU A 80 -0.62 -18.44 3.22
N ASP A 81 -1.26 -18.11 4.34
CA ASP A 81 -2.65 -18.40 4.62
C ASP A 81 -3.24 -17.22 5.40
N THR A 82 -4.39 -16.72 4.97
CA THR A 82 -5.14 -15.65 5.66
C THR A 82 -6.55 -16.10 5.92
N GLN A 83 -6.96 -16.08 7.19
CA GLN A 83 -8.35 -16.32 7.56
C GLN A 83 -9.18 -15.07 7.28
N THR A 84 -10.11 -15.19 6.34
CA THR A 84 -10.99 -14.12 5.87
C THR A 84 -12.34 -14.71 5.45
N LEU A 85 -13.08 -14.06 4.56
CA LEU A 85 -14.34 -14.52 3.97
C LEU A 85 -14.21 -14.66 2.46
N LEU A 86 -14.98 -15.57 1.86
CA LEU A 86 -15.25 -15.53 0.43
C LEU A 86 -16.09 -14.28 0.12
N LEU A 87 -15.81 -13.61 -0.99
CA LEU A 87 -16.54 -12.40 -1.35
C LEU A 87 -18.04 -12.66 -1.47
N GLY A 88 -18.83 -11.85 -0.75
CA GLY A 88 -20.29 -11.95 -0.73
C GLY A 88 -20.84 -13.02 0.22
N GLU A 89 -19.98 -13.77 0.90
CA GLU A 89 -20.36 -14.77 1.90
C GLU A 89 -20.03 -14.28 3.31
N ASN A 90 -20.92 -14.59 4.27
CA ASN A 90 -20.76 -14.27 5.68
C ASN A 90 -21.09 -15.51 6.53
N GLY A 91 -20.65 -15.50 7.79
CA GLY A 91 -21.01 -16.53 8.77
C GLY A 91 -20.15 -17.80 8.71
N GLN A 92 -19.26 -17.92 7.72
CA GLN A 92 -18.27 -19.00 7.63
C GLN A 92 -16.91 -18.44 7.21
N PRO A 93 -15.82 -18.74 7.93
CA PRO A 93 -14.49 -18.33 7.52
C PRO A 93 -14.03 -19.12 6.29
N SER A 94 -13.14 -18.50 5.51
CA SER A 94 -12.41 -19.12 4.40
C SER A 94 -10.93 -18.73 4.49
N ILE A 95 -10.08 -19.48 3.80
CA ILE A 95 -8.64 -19.22 3.73
C ILE A 95 -8.29 -18.69 2.34
N SER A 96 -7.66 -17.51 2.30
CA SER A 96 -6.99 -17.00 1.11
C SER A 96 -5.49 -17.30 1.21
N GLN A 97 -4.89 -17.72 0.10
CA GLN A 97 -3.44 -17.97 -0.01
C GLN A 97 -2.75 -16.95 -0.92
N THR A 98 -3.50 -15.95 -1.37
CA THR A 98 -3.15 -15.04 -2.47
C THR A 98 -3.22 -13.59 -1.99
N MET A 99 -3.03 -13.34 -0.70
CA MET A 99 -3.09 -11.99 -0.14
C MET A 99 -1.83 -11.19 -0.49
N ASP A 100 -2.02 -10.05 -1.14
CA ASP A 100 -0.98 -9.11 -1.51
C ASP A 100 -1.00 -7.90 -0.55
N PRO A 101 0.05 -7.69 0.27
CA PRO A 101 0.16 -6.52 1.12
C PRO A 101 0.41 -5.27 0.28
N GLN A 102 -0.27 -4.18 0.60
CA GLN A 102 -0.21 -2.91 -0.14
C GLN A 102 0.15 -1.73 0.77
N GLY A 103 -0.54 -1.62 1.92
CA GLY A 103 -0.40 -0.50 2.84
C GLY A 103 0.31 -0.86 4.14
N VAL A 104 1.01 0.10 4.73
CA VAL A 104 1.52 0.02 6.11
C VAL A 104 1.34 1.35 6.82
N THR A 105 0.80 1.35 8.04
CA THR A 105 0.73 2.55 8.89
C THR A 105 0.92 2.22 10.35
N ILE A 106 1.32 3.22 11.14
CA ILE A 106 1.37 3.14 12.58
C ILE A 106 0.18 3.91 13.16
N ALA A 107 -0.65 3.20 13.92
CA ALA A 107 -1.84 3.73 14.56
C ALA A 107 -1.77 3.53 16.08
N ASP A 108 -1.38 4.58 16.81
CA ASP A 108 -1.04 4.53 18.23
C ASP A 108 -0.03 3.39 18.55
N ASP A 109 -0.50 2.34 19.24
CA ASP A 109 0.27 1.17 19.67
C ASP A 109 0.27 0.03 18.63
N TYR A 110 -0.29 0.25 17.45
CA TYR A 110 -0.44 -0.78 16.42
C TYR A 110 0.37 -0.47 15.16
N LEU A 111 0.90 -1.52 14.56
CA LEU A 111 1.29 -1.53 13.16
C LEU A 111 0.16 -2.20 12.39
N LEU A 112 -0.35 -1.51 11.37
CA LEU A 112 -1.45 -1.97 10.53
C LEU A 112 -0.93 -2.23 9.12
N ILE A 113 -1.33 -3.36 8.53
CA ILE A 113 -0.99 -3.72 7.15
C ILE A 113 -2.28 -4.00 6.40
N SER A 114 -2.55 -3.30 5.29
CA SER A 114 -3.67 -3.64 4.40
C SER A 114 -3.23 -4.64 3.34
N ALA A 115 -4.09 -5.59 3.00
CA ALA A 115 -3.85 -6.56 1.93
C ALA A 115 -5.15 -6.94 1.18
N TYR A 116 -5.06 -7.17 -0.12
CA TYR A 116 -6.18 -7.66 -0.94
C TYR A 116 -5.92 -9.07 -1.46
N SER A 117 -6.97 -9.79 -1.82
CA SER A 117 -6.85 -11.10 -2.46
C SER A 117 -6.53 -10.94 -3.95
N HIS A 118 -5.36 -11.39 -4.39
CA HIS A 118 -4.90 -11.30 -5.79
C HIS A 118 -5.89 -11.92 -6.78
N ASP A 119 -6.40 -13.10 -6.43
CA ASP A 119 -7.39 -13.84 -7.21
C ASP A 119 -8.79 -13.22 -7.19
N GLN A 120 -8.98 -12.18 -6.37
CA GLN A 120 -10.23 -11.47 -6.19
C GLN A 120 -11.37 -12.36 -5.71
N ALA A 121 -11.07 -13.48 -5.04
CA ALA A 121 -12.06 -14.43 -4.52
C ALA A 121 -12.44 -14.14 -3.06
N HIS A 122 -11.55 -13.50 -2.29
CA HIS A 122 -11.75 -13.24 -0.86
C HIS A 122 -11.77 -11.76 -0.52
N ASN A 123 -12.40 -11.44 0.61
CA ASN A 123 -12.39 -10.09 1.18
C ASN A 123 -10.97 -9.66 1.54
N SER A 124 -10.64 -8.41 1.18
CA SER A 124 -9.43 -7.71 1.66
C SER A 124 -9.41 -7.61 3.18
N VAL A 125 -8.23 -7.42 3.76
CA VAL A 125 -8.02 -7.45 5.20
C VAL A 125 -7.08 -6.34 5.69
N ILE A 126 -7.13 -6.09 6.99
CA ILE A 126 -6.07 -5.40 7.75
C ILE A 126 -5.48 -6.36 8.77
N TYR A 127 -4.18 -6.59 8.73
CA TYR A 127 -3.46 -7.26 9.81
C TYR A 127 -3.11 -6.24 10.89
N VAL A 128 -3.43 -6.58 12.14
CA VAL A 128 -3.13 -5.74 13.30
C VAL A 128 -2.01 -6.39 14.09
N LEU A 129 -0.87 -5.72 14.17
CA LEU A 129 0.28 -6.13 14.97
C LEU A 129 0.48 -5.13 16.11
N ASN A 130 0.98 -5.62 17.24
CA ASN A 130 1.42 -4.76 18.34
C ASN A 130 2.76 -4.12 17.97
N LYS A 131 2.83 -2.79 17.98
CA LYS A 131 4.04 -2.04 17.61
C LYS A 131 5.23 -2.32 18.53
N LYS A 132 4.98 -2.56 19.82
CA LYS A 132 6.01 -2.68 20.87
C LYS A 132 6.65 -4.07 20.90
N ASN A 133 5.86 -5.14 20.82
CA ASN A 133 6.36 -6.52 20.90
C ASN A 133 6.32 -7.28 19.56
N HIS A 134 5.86 -6.62 18.49
CA HIS A 134 5.82 -7.13 17.11
C HIS A 134 4.89 -8.35 16.92
N GLU A 135 4.05 -8.66 17.92
CA GLU A 135 3.16 -9.80 17.85
C GLU A 135 1.92 -9.49 17.01
N TYR A 136 1.52 -10.43 16.16
CA TYR A 136 0.22 -10.42 15.51
C TYR A 136 -0.91 -10.51 16.55
N ILE A 137 -1.89 -9.62 16.44
CA ILE A 137 -3.05 -9.54 17.32
C ILE A 137 -4.27 -10.18 16.65
N LYS A 138 -4.62 -9.75 15.43
CA LYS A 138 -5.82 -10.17 14.71
C LYS A 138 -5.80 -9.78 13.23
N THR A 139 -6.63 -10.43 12.45
CA THR A 139 -7.03 -10.03 11.09
C THR A 139 -8.40 -9.35 11.16
N VAL A 140 -8.51 -8.18 10.55
CA VAL A 140 -9.76 -7.44 10.37
C VAL A 140 -10.22 -7.60 8.92
N VAL A 141 -11.41 -8.14 8.70
CA VAL A 141 -11.94 -8.37 7.35
C VAL A 141 -12.69 -7.13 6.90
N LEU A 142 -12.41 -6.65 5.68
CA LEU A 142 -12.97 -5.44 5.10
C LEU A 142 -14.22 -5.74 4.27
N GLN A 143 -15.18 -4.80 4.23
CA GLN A 143 -16.38 -4.92 3.41
C GLN A 143 -16.06 -4.75 1.94
N GLY A 144 -16.69 -5.56 1.10
CA GLY A 144 -16.55 -5.50 -0.35
C GLY A 144 -15.18 -5.95 -0.83
N LYS A 145 -14.74 -5.36 -1.95
CA LYS A 145 -13.47 -5.65 -2.60
C LYS A 145 -12.66 -4.36 -2.75
N PRO A 146 -12.28 -3.69 -1.65
CA PRO A 146 -11.42 -2.54 -1.75
C PRO A 146 -10.07 -3.01 -2.29
N HIS A 147 -9.52 -2.33 -3.30
CA HIS A 147 -8.15 -2.59 -3.78
C HIS A 147 -7.11 -2.37 -2.67
N VAL A 148 -7.48 -1.58 -1.64
CA VAL A 148 -6.66 -1.24 -0.45
C VAL A 148 -5.25 -0.76 -0.79
N GLY A 149 -5.12 0.01 -1.88
CA GLY A 149 -3.84 0.54 -2.37
C GLY A 149 -3.06 1.35 -1.32
N GLY A 150 -3.73 1.85 -0.29
CA GLY A 150 -3.06 2.38 0.90
C GLY A 150 -3.93 2.44 2.15
N ILE A 151 -3.27 2.73 3.26
CA ILE A 151 -3.86 2.87 4.60
C ILE A 151 -3.24 4.04 5.34
N ALA A 152 -4.05 4.91 5.95
CA ALA A 152 -3.58 6.07 6.70
C ALA A 152 -4.23 6.13 8.09
N TYR A 153 -3.52 6.73 9.03
CA TYR A 153 -4.03 6.95 10.37
C TYR A 153 -4.18 8.44 10.66
N ASP A 154 -5.42 8.87 10.81
CA ASP A 154 -5.77 10.18 11.34
C ASP A 154 -5.59 10.14 12.86
N SER A 155 -4.47 10.71 13.32
CA SER A 155 -4.08 10.71 14.73
C SER A 155 -4.93 11.64 15.60
N ASP A 156 -5.60 12.63 14.99
CA ASP A 156 -6.40 13.64 15.68
C ASP A 156 -7.78 13.08 16.02
N ALA A 157 -8.47 12.50 15.04
CA ALA A 157 -9.80 11.93 15.22
C ALA A 157 -9.82 10.41 15.46
N LYS A 158 -8.65 9.76 15.39
CA LYS A 158 -8.49 8.31 15.61
C LYS A 158 -9.21 7.46 14.55
N ASN A 159 -9.25 7.96 13.31
CA ASN A 159 -9.76 7.23 12.15
C ASN A 159 -8.64 6.52 11.40
N ILE A 160 -8.94 5.34 10.87
CA ILE A 160 -8.09 4.56 9.99
C ILE A 160 -8.72 4.63 8.61
N TRP A 161 -8.09 5.38 7.71
CA TRP A 161 -8.52 5.58 6.35
C TRP A 161 -7.92 4.51 5.45
N VAL A 162 -8.72 3.95 4.55
CA VAL A 162 -8.29 2.91 3.62
C VAL A 162 -8.76 3.29 2.23
N CYS A 163 -7.87 3.17 1.24
CA CYS A 163 -8.25 3.28 -0.17
C CYS A 163 -9.25 2.17 -0.52
N SER A 164 -10.31 2.54 -1.23
CA SER A 164 -11.38 1.65 -1.64
C SER A 164 -11.83 2.01 -3.05
N ASP A 165 -12.72 1.20 -3.59
CA ASP A 165 -13.38 1.47 -4.86
C ASP A 165 -14.87 1.21 -4.72
N THR A 166 -15.65 2.02 -5.43
CA THR A 166 -17.07 1.73 -5.63
C THR A 166 -17.25 0.45 -6.45
N ALA A 167 -18.47 -0.09 -6.47
CA ALA A 167 -18.79 -1.24 -7.31
C ALA A 167 -18.50 -1.01 -8.81
N ASP A 168 -18.55 0.25 -9.26
CA ASP A 168 -18.25 0.67 -10.63
C ASP A 168 -16.77 1.04 -10.84
N MET A 169 -15.87 0.64 -9.92
CA MET A 169 -14.42 0.89 -9.98
C MET A 169 -14.04 2.37 -10.01
N LYS A 170 -14.78 3.21 -9.30
CA LYS A 170 -14.42 4.61 -9.04
C LYS A 170 -13.75 4.75 -7.68
N ALA A 171 -12.79 5.66 -7.58
CA ALA A 171 -12.04 5.92 -6.36
C ALA A 171 -12.94 6.26 -5.17
N GLN A 172 -12.66 5.62 -4.04
CA GLN A 172 -13.33 5.83 -2.78
C GLN A 172 -12.30 5.77 -1.64
N VAL A 173 -12.60 6.39 -0.51
CA VAL A 173 -11.93 6.07 0.76
C VAL A 173 -12.97 5.71 1.80
N VAL A 174 -12.59 4.82 2.70
CA VAL A 174 -13.44 4.38 3.81
C VAL A 174 -12.71 4.61 5.12
N ALA A 175 -13.46 4.90 6.19
CA ALA A 175 -12.91 5.08 7.52
C ALA A 175 -13.37 3.96 8.46
N ILE A 176 -12.42 3.46 9.25
CA ILE A 176 -12.65 2.59 10.40
C ILE A 176 -12.23 3.37 11.65
N SER A 177 -13.08 3.44 12.67
CA SER A 177 -12.67 4.04 13.95
C SER A 177 -11.70 3.12 14.72
N MET A 178 -10.74 3.71 15.43
CA MET A 178 -9.86 2.96 16.35
C MET A 178 -10.66 2.16 17.40
N GLU A 179 -11.82 2.68 17.81
CA GLU A 179 -12.73 1.97 18.72
C GLU A 179 -13.27 0.69 18.07
N SER A 180 -13.77 0.77 16.84
CA SER A 180 -14.25 -0.40 16.08
C SER A 180 -13.13 -1.40 15.83
N LEU A 181 -11.92 -0.95 15.46
CA LEU A 181 -10.76 -1.83 15.29
C LEU A 181 -10.45 -2.62 16.58
N LYS A 182 -10.44 -1.94 17.73
CA LYS A 182 -10.18 -2.56 19.04
C LYS A 182 -11.27 -3.56 19.43
N LYS A 183 -12.55 -3.23 19.20
CA LYS A 183 -13.70 -4.09 19.52
C LYS A 183 -13.89 -5.25 18.56
N TYR A 184 -13.42 -5.14 17.31
CA TYR A 184 -13.62 -6.16 16.29
C TYR A 184 -13.06 -7.54 16.70
N ARG A 185 -13.86 -8.59 16.50
CA ARG A 185 -13.57 -10.00 16.76
C ARG A 185 -14.13 -10.85 15.61
N PHE A 186 -13.26 -11.25 14.68
CA PHE A 186 -13.70 -11.99 13.49
C PHE A 186 -14.39 -13.32 13.87
N SER A 187 -13.82 -14.07 14.81
CA SER A 187 -14.31 -15.39 15.23
C SER A 187 -15.67 -15.39 15.92
N GLU A 188 -16.19 -14.23 16.35
CA GLU A 188 -17.49 -14.16 17.03
C GLU A 188 -18.66 -14.12 16.04
N LYS A 189 -18.46 -13.52 14.86
CA LYS A 189 -19.54 -13.26 13.89
C LYS A 189 -19.24 -13.72 12.47
N TYR A 190 -17.97 -13.86 12.10
CA TYR A 190 -17.53 -14.07 10.72
C TYR A 190 -18.18 -13.07 9.75
N GLU A 191 -18.09 -11.80 10.11
CA GLU A 191 -18.61 -10.67 9.35
C GLU A 191 -17.50 -9.63 9.16
N PRO A 192 -17.46 -8.91 8.03
CA PRO A 192 -16.56 -7.78 7.84
C PRO A 192 -16.81 -6.65 8.85
N ILE A 193 -15.77 -5.88 9.15
CA ILE A 193 -15.89 -4.65 9.95
C ILE A 193 -16.77 -3.64 9.22
N ARG A 194 -17.55 -2.85 9.96
CA ARG A 194 -18.32 -1.76 9.38
C ARG A 194 -17.45 -0.52 9.21
N TYR A 195 -17.71 0.22 8.13
CA TYR A 195 -17.12 1.53 7.92
C TYR A 195 -17.98 2.60 8.57
N GLU A 196 -17.34 3.51 9.31
CA GLU A 196 -17.99 4.70 9.86
C GLU A 196 -18.19 5.77 8.79
N GLN A 197 -17.31 5.81 7.78
CA GLN A 197 -17.44 6.71 6.64
C GLN A 197 -17.12 5.98 5.34
N VAL A 198 -17.82 6.37 4.30
CA VAL A 198 -17.61 5.93 2.91
C VAL A 198 -17.69 7.19 2.06
N VAL A 199 -16.59 7.54 1.40
CA VAL A 199 -16.43 8.80 0.69
C VAL A 199 -16.05 8.52 -0.76
N ASP A 200 -16.97 8.81 -1.67
CA ASP A 200 -16.70 8.77 -3.10
C ASP A 200 -15.90 10.00 -3.50
N LEU A 201 -14.78 9.79 -4.18
CA LEU A 201 -13.85 10.89 -4.53
C LEU A 201 -14.14 11.47 -5.93
N GLY A 202 -15.32 11.20 -6.49
CA GLY A 202 -15.81 11.84 -7.71
C GLY A 202 -14.99 11.52 -8.96
N ASP A 203 -14.39 12.56 -9.55
CA ASP A 203 -13.75 12.53 -10.89
C ASP A 203 -12.37 11.89 -10.93
N ILE A 204 -11.87 11.43 -9.77
CA ILE A 204 -10.61 10.75 -9.72
C ILE A 204 -10.77 9.24 -9.97
N ARG A 205 -9.88 8.70 -10.82
CA ARG A 205 -10.04 7.34 -11.34
C ARG A 205 -9.85 6.25 -10.29
N GLU A 206 -8.86 6.39 -9.41
CA GLU A 206 -8.44 5.30 -8.52
C GLU A 206 -7.69 5.80 -7.25
N ALA A 207 -8.07 5.39 -6.05
CA ALA A 207 -7.28 5.74 -4.87
C ALA A 207 -6.12 4.73 -4.70
N SER A 208 -4.95 4.99 -5.32
CA SER A 208 -3.85 4.02 -5.31
C SER A 208 -3.00 4.08 -4.05
N PHE A 209 -2.86 5.24 -3.40
CA PHE A 209 -2.12 5.38 -2.15
C PHE A 209 -2.63 6.57 -1.33
N ILE A 210 -2.40 6.55 -0.01
CA ILE A 210 -2.92 7.55 0.91
C ILE A 210 -1.98 7.78 2.10
N THR A 211 -1.92 9.02 2.60
CA THR A 211 -1.40 9.33 3.94
C THR A 211 -2.20 10.44 4.60
N TYR A 212 -2.11 10.56 5.92
CA TYR A 212 -2.69 11.64 6.70
C TYR A 212 -1.58 12.56 7.21
N HIS A 213 -1.74 13.85 7.01
CA HIS A 213 -0.82 14.86 7.54
C HIS A 213 -1.55 16.19 7.71
N ASN A 214 -1.43 16.80 8.89
CA ASN A 214 -1.94 18.14 9.21
C ASN A 214 -3.41 18.36 8.79
N GLN A 215 -4.34 17.54 9.30
CA GLN A 215 -5.79 17.64 9.01
C GLN A 215 -6.14 17.48 7.53
N ALA A 216 -5.32 16.72 6.80
CA ALA A 216 -5.59 16.41 5.40
C ALA A 216 -5.19 14.98 5.04
N LEU A 217 -5.97 14.39 4.14
CA LEU A 217 -5.63 13.18 3.42
C LEU A 217 -4.97 13.56 2.11
N TYR A 218 -3.81 12.99 1.87
CA TYR A 218 -3.07 13.10 0.62
C TYR A 218 -3.26 11.80 -0.14
N ILE A 219 -4.02 11.85 -1.24
CA ILE A 219 -4.46 10.68 -2.01
C ILE A 219 -3.95 10.83 -3.45
N GLY A 220 -3.26 9.81 -3.95
CA GLY A 220 -2.73 9.84 -5.31
C GLY A 220 -3.01 8.59 -6.13
N PHE A 221 -2.69 8.70 -7.42
CA PHE A 221 -2.94 7.69 -8.45
C PHE A 221 -1.62 7.11 -8.93
N PHE A 222 -1.61 5.78 -9.04
CA PHE A 222 -0.54 5.11 -9.74
C PHE A 222 -0.63 5.40 -11.25
N SER A 223 0.49 5.81 -11.85
CA SER A 223 0.60 5.99 -13.30
C SER A 223 1.96 5.50 -13.79
N VAL A 224 1.97 4.75 -14.90
CA VAL A 224 3.20 4.23 -15.51
C VAL A 224 3.74 5.18 -16.58
N ASN A 225 2.85 5.67 -17.45
CA ASN A 225 3.22 6.30 -18.73
C ASN A 225 3.22 7.83 -18.70
N HIS A 226 2.77 8.43 -17.60
CA HIS A 226 2.73 9.88 -17.40
C HIS A 226 2.96 10.19 -15.92
N GLU A 227 3.23 11.45 -15.62
CA GLU A 227 3.33 11.93 -14.24
C GLU A 227 2.02 11.62 -13.48
N GLY A 228 2.17 11.26 -12.21
CA GLY A 228 1.04 11.03 -11.32
C GLY A 228 0.44 12.35 -10.85
N VAL A 229 -0.71 12.23 -10.19
CA VAL A 229 -1.38 13.33 -9.49
C VAL A 229 -1.54 12.93 -8.03
N LEU A 230 -1.32 13.91 -7.15
CA LEU A 230 -1.56 13.81 -5.72
C LEU A 230 -2.54 14.92 -5.34
N ASN A 231 -3.70 14.53 -4.82
CA ASN A 231 -4.73 15.43 -4.34
C ASN A 231 -4.69 15.53 -2.82
N LYS A 232 -5.06 16.70 -2.31
CA LYS A 232 -5.17 16.97 -0.88
C LYS A 232 -6.63 17.21 -0.54
N TYR A 233 -7.15 16.44 0.40
CA TYR A 233 -8.52 16.55 0.89
C TYR A 233 -8.49 16.90 2.37
N LEU A 234 -9.21 17.95 2.77
CA LEU A 234 -9.27 18.34 4.17
C LEU A 234 -10.18 17.40 4.96
N VAL A 235 -9.79 17.17 6.21
CA VAL A 235 -10.57 16.45 7.20
C VAL A 235 -10.79 17.39 8.37
N ASP A 236 -12.03 17.47 8.86
CA ASP A 236 -12.35 18.34 9.99
C ASP A 236 -11.78 17.78 11.32
N SER A 237 -11.90 18.55 12.40
CA SER A 237 -11.41 18.14 13.72
C SER A 237 -12.11 16.90 14.30
N ASN A 238 -13.25 16.49 13.75
CA ASN A 238 -13.95 15.26 14.13
C ASN A 238 -13.55 14.07 13.25
N GLY A 239 -12.61 14.27 12.32
CA GLY A 239 -12.21 13.24 11.38
C GLY A 239 -13.21 13.04 10.26
N THR A 240 -14.10 14.01 10.02
CA THR A 240 -15.10 13.94 8.95
C THR A 240 -14.49 14.50 7.68
N PHE A 241 -14.63 13.75 6.58
CA PHE A 241 -14.16 14.20 5.27
C PHE A 241 -14.93 15.46 4.84
N ASP A 242 -14.21 16.53 4.47
CA ASP A 242 -14.85 17.77 4.01
C ASP A 242 -15.37 17.59 2.58
N LEU A 243 -16.69 17.44 2.45
CA LEU A 243 -17.39 17.19 1.20
C LEU A 243 -17.69 18.48 0.40
N ASP A 244 -17.34 19.68 0.89
CA ASP A 244 -17.52 20.91 0.13
C ASP A 244 -16.57 20.93 -1.09
N VAL A 245 -17.11 20.48 -2.22
CA VAL A 245 -16.44 20.28 -3.52
C VAL A 245 -15.75 21.55 -4.04
N ASP A 246 -16.21 22.75 -3.65
CA ASP A 246 -15.60 24.03 -4.05
C ASP A 246 -14.19 24.26 -3.46
N LYS A 247 -13.75 23.45 -2.49
CA LYS A 247 -12.37 23.44 -1.96
C LYS A 247 -11.59 22.18 -2.38
N GLN A 248 -12.19 21.29 -3.14
CA GLN A 248 -11.59 20.03 -3.55
C GLN A 248 -10.85 20.21 -4.86
N VAL A 249 -9.53 20.17 -4.80
CA VAL A 249 -8.72 20.24 -6.00
C VAL A 249 -8.64 18.85 -6.64
N ALA A 250 -9.42 18.66 -7.69
CA ALA A 250 -9.30 17.55 -8.61
C ALA A 250 -8.85 18.11 -9.96
N ILE A 251 -7.71 17.65 -10.49
CA ILE A 251 -7.40 17.82 -11.91
C ILE A 251 -7.49 16.47 -12.59
N SER A 252 -8.56 16.29 -13.34
CA SER A 252 -8.59 15.34 -14.44
C SER A 252 -7.68 15.84 -15.57
N SER A 253 -6.76 15.00 -16.01
CA SER A 253 -6.01 15.19 -17.25
C SER A 253 -6.95 15.27 -18.47
N GLY A 254 -7.14 16.47 -19.02
CA GLY A 254 -7.81 16.65 -20.31
C GLY A 254 -8.20 18.11 -20.60
N ASN A 255 -7.39 18.80 -21.41
CA ASN A 255 -7.66 20.08 -22.10
C ASN A 255 -8.86 20.93 -21.62
N ASN A 256 -8.60 21.98 -20.85
CA ASN A 256 -8.89 23.38 -21.17
C ASN A 256 -8.60 24.26 -19.94
N ASP A 257 -8.13 25.48 -20.21
CA ASP A 257 -7.91 26.56 -19.25
C ASP A 257 -9.04 26.68 -18.21
N THR A 258 -8.78 26.23 -16.98
CA THR A 258 -9.10 26.96 -15.74
C THR A 258 -8.42 26.25 -14.56
N ASP A 259 -7.54 27.03 -13.94
CA ASP A 259 -6.67 26.83 -12.79
C ASP A 259 -7.10 25.81 -11.72
N PRO A 260 -6.23 24.84 -11.38
CA PRO A 260 -6.40 23.99 -10.22
C PRO A 260 -5.39 24.35 -9.14
N GLU A 261 -5.81 25.17 -8.20
CA GLU A 261 -4.89 25.83 -7.27
C GLU A 261 -4.10 24.89 -6.33
N GLN A 262 -4.28 23.55 -6.27
CA GLN A 262 -3.52 22.69 -5.32
C GLN A 262 -3.30 21.19 -5.68
N ALA A 263 -3.47 20.72 -6.92
CA ALA A 263 -3.13 19.32 -7.24
C ALA A 263 -1.63 19.22 -7.49
N TYR A 264 -0.97 18.31 -6.78
CA TYR A 264 0.47 18.14 -6.91
C TYR A 264 0.77 17.19 -8.06
N LYS A 265 1.62 17.63 -8.98
CA LYS A 265 2.16 16.78 -10.03
C LYS A 265 3.35 16.01 -9.48
N ILE A 266 3.31 14.69 -9.55
CA ILE A 266 4.34 13.81 -9.01
C ILE A 266 4.97 12.96 -10.12
N THR A 267 6.18 12.47 -9.90
CA THR A 267 6.79 11.50 -10.81
C THR A 267 5.91 10.26 -11.00
N ASN A 268 6.15 9.50 -12.06
CA ASN A 268 5.40 8.27 -12.32
C ASN A 268 5.79 7.16 -11.33
N LYS A 269 4.96 6.11 -11.29
CA LYS A 269 5.19 4.86 -10.55
C LYS A 269 5.25 5.00 -9.02
N ILE A 270 4.58 6.02 -8.46
CA ILE A 270 4.50 6.19 -7.01
C ILE A 270 3.47 5.21 -6.42
N GLN A 271 3.89 4.47 -5.40
CA GLN A 271 3.08 3.51 -4.63
C GLN A 271 2.72 4.01 -3.22
N GLY A 272 3.36 5.08 -2.75
CA GLY A 272 3.20 5.52 -1.38
C GLY A 272 3.81 6.88 -1.11
N ILE A 273 3.32 7.50 -0.05
CA ILE A 273 3.69 8.85 0.39
C ILE A 273 3.74 8.88 1.92
N THR A 274 4.70 9.58 2.48
CA THR A 274 4.70 9.96 3.90
C THR A 274 5.39 11.30 4.10
N PHE A 275 5.11 11.93 5.25
CA PHE A 275 5.79 13.15 5.69
C PHE A 275 6.73 12.83 6.85
N TYR A 276 7.88 13.51 6.88
CA TYR A 276 8.80 13.47 8.01
C TYR A 276 9.49 14.82 8.14
N GLU A 277 9.31 15.50 9.27
CA GLU A 277 9.77 16.89 9.46
C GLU A 277 9.30 17.78 8.29
N GLU A 278 10.20 18.54 7.67
CA GLU A 278 9.94 19.38 6.48
C GLU A 278 10.23 18.62 5.17
N LYS A 279 9.98 17.30 5.15
CA LYS A 279 10.22 16.43 3.99
C LYS A 279 8.98 15.65 3.61
N ILE A 280 8.82 15.45 2.31
CA ILE A 280 7.88 14.51 1.71
C ILE A 280 8.70 13.37 1.09
N LEU A 281 8.31 12.14 1.39
CA LEU A 281 8.95 10.94 0.91
C LEU A 281 7.96 10.15 0.08
N PHE A 282 8.41 9.62 -1.05
CA PHE A 282 7.63 8.73 -1.91
C PHE A 282 8.31 7.37 -2.05
N SER A 283 7.51 6.31 -2.11
CA SER A 283 7.96 5.02 -2.67
C SER A 283 7.63 4.98 -4.16
N GLN A 284 8.63 4.65 -4.98
CA GLN A 284 8.51 4.53 -6.43
C GLN A 284 8.85 3.10 -6.86
N SER A 285 7.91 2.38 -7.47
CA SER A 285 8.05 0.95 -7.79
C SER A 285 7.21 0.58 -9.02
N TYR A 286 7.69 -0.37 -9.83
CA TYR A 286 6.90 -1.01 -10.88
C TYR A 286 7.48 -2.36 -11.28
N GLY A 287 6.77 -3.43 -10.93
CA GLY A 287 7.13 -4.78 -11.35
C GLY A 287 8.50 -5.24 -10.79
N PRO A 288 9.27 -6.06 -11.54
CA PRO A 288 10.49 -6.68 -11.04
C PRO A 288 11.71 -5.74 -11.04
N ASP A 289 11.56 -4.51 -11.54
CA ASP A 289 12.63 -3.52 -11.52
C ASP A 289 12.89 -3.06 -10.08
N LYS A 290 14.10 -2.57 -9.82
CA LYS A 290 14.45 -2.02 -8.51
C LYS A 290 13.56 -0.81 -8.19
N SER A 291 13.08 -0.76 -6.96
CA SER A 291 12.25 0.34 -6.47
C SER A 291 13.13 1.41 -5.82
N HIS A 292 12.53 2.54 -5.49
CA HIS A 292 13.24 3.64 -4.86
C HIS A 292 12.41 4.32 -3.77
N ILE A 293 13.10 4.85 -2.75
CA ILE A 293 12.56 5.90 -1.88
C ILE A 293 13.10 7.23 -2.39
N LEU A 294 12.20 8.14 -2.71
CA LEU A 294 12.52 9.49 -3.16
C LEU A 294 12.23 10.48 -2.05
N VAL A 295 13.16 11.38 -1.76
CA VAL A 295 13.03 12.38 -0.70
C VAL A 295 13.00 13.77 -1.33
N PHE A 296 12.09 14.61 -0.87
CA PHE A 296 11.96 16.00 -1.30
C PHE A 296 11.83 16.91 -0.08
N ASN A 297 12.22 18.18 -0.25
CA ASN A 297 11.85 19.21 0.72
C ASN A 297 10.36 19.53 0.58
N ASP A 298 9.61 19.52 1.69
CA ASP A 298 8.15 19.76 1.76
C ASP A 298 7.76 21.24 1.56
N LEU A 299 8.59 21.98 0.81
CA LEU A 299 8.44 23.41 0.57
C LEU A 299 8.41 23.74 -0.93
N ASN A 300 8.17 22.76 -1.80
CA ASN A 300 8.07 23.07 -3.21
C ASN A 300 6.77 23.84 -3.48
N LYS A 301 6.89 25.17 -3.54
CA LYS A 301 5.80 26.11 -3.84
C LYS A 301 5.18 25.88 -5.22
N GLU A 302 5.85 25.10 -6.07
CA GLU A 302 5.41 24.81 -7.43
C GLU A 302 4.45 23.61 -7.51
N HIS A 303 4.09 22.99 -6.37
CA HIS A 303 3.21 21.81 -6.33
C HIS A 303 3.71 20.66 -7.25
N LEU A 304 5.03 20.51 -7.35
CA LEU A 304 5.69 19.64 -8.32
C LEU A 304 6.77 18.79 -7.65
N TYR A 305 6.70 17.47 -7.78
CA TYR A 305 7.70 16.55 -7.23
C TYR A 305 8.14 15.54 -8.29
N LEU A 306 9.12 15.94 -9.10
CA LEU A 306 9.70 15.08 -10.13
C LEU A 306 10.99 14.44 -9.63
N GLU A 307 11.25 13.19 -9.99
CA GLU A 307 12.41 12.43 -9.51
C GLU A 307 13.75 13.18 -9.62
N LYS A 308 13.94 13.93 -10.71
CA LYS A 308 15.14 14.77 -10.95
C LYS A 308 15.38 15.85 -9.88
N ASP A 309 14.33 16.24 -9.15
CA ASP A 309 14.34 17.29 -8.14
C ASP A 309 14.38 16.69 -6.72
N SER A 310 14.47 15.36 -6.60
CA SER A 310 14.65 14.69 -5.32
C SER A 310 16.00 15.07 -4.70
N VAL A 311 16.00 15.33 -3.40
CA VAL A 311 17.23 15.65 -2.64
C VAL A 311 18.01 14.40 -2.28
N GLU A 312 17.32 13.26 -2.24
CA GLU A 312 17.91 11.93 -2.00
C GLU A 312 17.08 10.87 -2.72
N LYS A 313 17.76 9.85 -3.25
CA LYS A 313 17.16 8.70 -3.93
C LYS A 313 17.84 7.43 -3.47
N ILE A 314 17.09 6.56 -2.80
CA ILE A 314 17.60 5.33 -2.20
C ILE A 314 17.07 4.15 -2.99
N GLU A 315 17.96 3.33 -3.52
CA GLU A 315 17.60 2.09 -4.20
C GLU A 315 17.12 1.03 -3.18
N THR A 316 16.00 0.38 -3.47
CA THR A 316 15.41 -0.67 -2.65
C THR A 316 15.08 -1.91 -3.49
N PRO A 317 14.74 -3.05 -2.86
CA PRO A 317 14.21 -4.20 -3.58
C PRO A 317 12.97 -3.88 -4.45
N PRO A 318 12.68 -4.71 -5.47
CA PRO A 318 11.46 -4.61 -6.27
C PRO A 318 10.17 -4.75 -5.45
N TYR A 319 9.06 -4.26 -6.02
CA TYR A 319 7.73 -4.32 -5.40
C TYR A 319 7.67 -3.63 -4.02
N LEU A 320 8.29 -2.45 -3.90
CA LEU A 320 8.09 -1.57 -2.74
C LEU A 320 6.70 -0.94 -2.87
N GLU A 321 5.86 -1.15 -1.86
CA GLU A 321 4.51 -0.59 -1.82
C GLU A 321 4.48 0.65 -0.92
N GLN A 322 3.50 0.80 -0.04
CA GLN A 322 3.42 1.97 0.84
C GLN A 322 4.63 2.09 1.80
N ILE A 323 4.99 3.33 2.12
CA ILE A 323 5.93 3.67 3.19
C ILE A 323 5.24 4.58 4.21
N TYR A 324 5.66 4.50 5.48
CA TYR A 324 5.09 5.33 6.53
C TYR A 324 6.12 5.75 7.56
N ALA A 325 6.21 7.04 7.86
CA ALA A 325 7.09 7.58 8.88
C ALA A 325 6.37 7.66 10.22
N ASP A 326 6.99 7.13 11.27
CA ASP A 326 6.61 7.38 12.66
C ASP A 326 7.87 7.69 13.46
N LYS A 327 7.93 8.92 14.00
CA LYS A 327 9.13 9.46 14.64
C LYS A 327 10.33 9.28 13.70
N ASP A 328 11.45 8.76 14.19
CA ASP A 328 12.69 8.58 13.43
C ASP A 328 12.74 7.26 12.63
N SER A 329 11.61 6.56 12.45
CA SER A 329 11.54 5.29 11.73
C SER A 329 10.68 5.40 10.48
N LEU A 330 11.19 4.93 9.34
CA LEU A 330 10.41 4.72 8.12
C LEU A 330 10.09 3.24 7.98
N TYR A 331 8.80 2.91 7.96
CA TYR A 331 8.31 1.56 7.76
C TYR A 331 8.11 1.33 6.27
N THR A 332 8.69 0.24 5.75
CA THR A 332 8.58 -0.14 4.32
C THR A 332 7.94 -1.52 4.19
N ILE A 333 7.00 -1.69 3.27
CA ILE A 333 6.36 -2.97 2.97
C ILE A 333 6.53 -3.34 1.49
N PHE A 334 6.57 -4.64 1.20
CA PHE A 334 6.81 -5.15 -0.14
C PHE A 334 5.84 -6.29 -0.48
N GLU A 335 5.47 -6.38 -1.75
CA GLU A 335 4.67 -7.48 -2.32
C GLU A 335 5.54 -8.66 -2.78
N SER A 336 6.86 -8.46 -2.89
CA SER A 336 7.80 -9.42 -3.51
C SER A 336 7.83 -10.85 -2.91
N ALA A 337 7.22 -11.07 -1.75
CA ALA A 337 7.11 -12.37 -1.09
C ALA A 337 5.69 -12.98 -1.09
N THR A 338 4.78 -12.48 -1.90
CA THR A 338 3.42 -13.05 -2.07
C THR A 338 3.43 -14.33 -2.91
N GLU A 339 2.31 -15.02 -3.00
CA GLU A 339 2.19 -16.30 -3.71
C GLU A 339 2.71 -16.24 -5.15
N ILE A 340 2.34 -15.21 -5.88
CA ILE A 340 2.68 -15.05 -7.29
C ILE A 340 4.18 -14.74 -7.52
N TYR A 341 4.87 -14.18 -6.52
CA TYR A 341 6.26 -13.72 -6.65
C TYR A 341 7.26 -14.54 -5.85
N ARG A 342 6.83 -15.27 -4.81
CA ARG A 342 7.73 -15.98 -3.88
C ARG A 342 8.64 -17.02 -4.55
N THR A 343 8.21 -17.57 -5.69
CA THR A 343 8.95 -18.61 -6.44
C THR A 343 9.86 -18.04 -7.53
N ARG A 344 9.75 -16.75 -7.88
CA ARG A 344 10.54 -16.12 -8.94
C ARG A 344 12.00 -16.00 -8.54
N GLU A 345 12.96 -16.59 -9.24
CA GLU A 345 14.38 -16.54 -8.83
C GLU A 345 15.07 -15.20 -9.12
N ASP A 346 14.51 -14.38 -10.01
CA ASP A 346 15.13 -13.19 -10.60
C ASP A 346 14.96 -11.89 -9.80
N ILE A 347 14.23 -11.94 -8.68
CA ILE A 347 13.95 -10.78 -7.82
C ILE A 347 14.42 -11.02 -6.37
N THR A 348 14.79 -9.94 -5.67
CA THR A 348 14.96 -9.98 -4.21
C THR A 348 13.58 -9.99 -3.55
N LYS A 349 13.33 -10.90 -2.61
CA LYS A 349 12.08 -10.97 -1.85
C LYS A 349 12.25 -10.35 -0.48
N VAL A 350 11.17 -9.76 -0.01
CA VAL A 350 11.07 -9.19 1.33
C VAL A 350 9.76 -9.64 1.95
N ASP A 351 9.82 -10.45 3.01
CA ASP A 351 8.65 -10.99 3.73
C ASP A 351 8.48 -10.39 5.13
N HIS A 352 9.17 -9.28 5.39
CA HIS A 352 9.09 -8.50 6.61
C HIS A 352 8.78 -7.03 6.29
N VAL A 353 8.01 -6.36 7.15
CA VAL A 353 8.09 -4.90 7.24
C VAL A 353 9.44 -4.54 7.85
N LEU A 354 10.14 -3.60 7.22
CA LEU A 354 11.47 -3.15 7.66
C LEU A 354 11.37 -1.71 8.18
N GLN A 355 11.95 -1.44 9.35
CA GLN A 355 12.15 -0.09 9.85
C GLN A 355 13.51 0.46 9.40
N LEU A 356 13.51 1.55 8.65
CA LEU A 356 14.70 2.30 8.28
C LEU A 356 14.91 3.48 9.23
N ASN A 357 16.18 3.81 9.51
CA ASN A 357 16.55 4.96 10.33
C ASN A 357 16.44 6.29 9.54
N LEU A 358 15.37 7.06 9.77
CA LEU A 358 15.14 8.35 9.07
C LEU A 358 16.17 9.41 9.42
N LYS A 359 16.66 9.43 10.67
CA LYS A 359 17.72 10.36 11.07
C LYS A 359 18.98 10.15 10.25
N LYS A 360 19.35 8.90 9.97
CA LYS A 360 20.50 8.58 9.13
C LYS A 360 20.24 8.91 7.67
N LEU A 361 19.03 8.59 7.19
CA LEU A 361 18.57 8.90 5.83
C LEU A 361 18.68 10.40 5.50
N ILE A 362 18.40 11.27 6.47
CA ILE A 362 18.31 12.73 6.25
C ILE A 362 19.55 13.48 6.74
N LYS A 363 20.40 12.89 7.60
CA LYS A 363 21.61 13.55 8.14
C LYS A 363 22.85 13.52 7.25
N GLU A 364 22.78 12.97 6.04
CA GLU A 364 23.90 13.02 5.11
C GLU A 364 23.78 14.21 4.16
N LYS A 365 23.99 15.43 4.69
CA LYS A 365 24.73 16.55 4.05
C LYS A 365 24.73 17.81 4.91
#